data_AF-A0A0G4M6T1-F1
#
_entry.id   AF-A0A0G4M6T1-F1
#
_cell.length_a   1.000
_cell.length_b   1.000
_cell.length_c   1.000
_cell.angle_alpha   90.00
_cell.angle_beta   90.00
_cell.angle_gamma   90.00
#
_symmetry.space_group_name_H-M   'P 1'
#
loop_
_entity.id
_entity.type
_entity.pdbx_description
1 polymer ?
#
loop_
_entity_poly.entity_id
_entity_poly.type
_entity_poly.pdbx_seq_one_letter_code
_entity_poly.pdbx_strand_id
1 'polypeptide(L)'
;MVVATTSIVSHARLTPGASVQKEAFLDHIQRVHLPYTVIDVGWWYQISLPRLPSGRLDRNLFLYNTAIGGDGNVPSVRTDSRDIGAYVGRIITDPRTLNQKVFAYTDLRTQNELWDTVSKLSGETIEKKY
;
A
#
# COMPACT_ATOMS: atom_id res chain seq x y z
N MET A 1 2.20 15.07 -15.63
CA MET A 1 0.97 14.72 -14.88
C MET A 1 1.26 13.53 -13.99
N VAL A 2 0.84 13.55 -12.72
CA VAL A 2 1.13 12.47 -11.76
C VAL A 2 -0.02 11.48 -11.78
N VAL A 3 0.26 10.21 -12.06
CA VAL A 3 -0.72 9.14 -11.92
C VAL A 3 -0.29 8.33 -10.69
N ALA A 4 -0.76 8.76 -9.51
CA ALA A 4 -0.55 7.99 -8.29
C ALA A 4 -1.51 6.80 -8.30
N THR A 5 -0.97 5.60 -8.47
CA THR A 5 -1.74 4.36 -8.39
C THR A 5 -1.50 3.74 -7.03
N THR A 6 -2.46 3.90 -6.11
CA THR A 6 -2.53 3.01 -4.95
C THR A 6 -2.77 1.59 -5.45
N SER A 7 -2.01 0.63 -4.90
CA SER A 7 -2.26 -0.80 -5.04
C SER A 7 -3.58 -1.12 -4.34
N ILE A 8 -4.70 -0.79 -4.99
CA ILE A 8 -5.98 -1.43 -4.72
C ILE A 8 -5.81 -2.84 -5.27
N VAL A 9 -5.68 -3.78 -4.35
CA VAL A 9 -5.52 -5.22 -4.50
C VAL A 9 -6.05 -5.76 -5.82
N SER A 10 -5.19 -6.50 -6.52
CA SER A 10 -5.57 -7.40 -7.60
C SER A 10 -6.37 -8.63 -7.14
N HIS A 11 -6.81 -8.72 -5.89
CA HIS A 11 -7.50 -9.91 -5.34
C HIS A 11 -8.60 -9.62 -4.28
N ALA A 12 -8.87 -8.37 -3.91
CA ALA A 12 -10.05 -8.03 -3.13
C ALA A 12 -11.09 -7.45 -4.09
N ARG A 13 -12.26 -8.08 -4.17
CA ARG A 13 -13.41 -7.66 -5.00
C ARG A 13 -13.93 -6.29 -4.56
N LEU A 14 -13.21 -5.23 -4.89
CA LEU A 14 -13.66 -3.85 -4.82
C LEU A 14 -13.91 -3.41 -6.26
N THR A 15 -15.19 -3.42 -6.66
CA THR A 15 -15.71 -2.96 -7.97
C THR A 15 -14.98 -3.53 -9.21
N PRO A 16 -15.59 -4.50 -9.93
CA PRO A 16 -15.13 -4.90 -11.25
C PRO A 16 -15.01 -3.64 -12.15
N GLY A 17 -13.78 -3.26 -12.51
CA GLY A 17 -13.52 -2.13 -13.42
C GLY A 17 -12.47 -1.11 -12.97
N ALA A 18 -12.09 -1.06 -11.69
CA ALA A 18 -11.12 -0.04 -11.22
C ALA A 18 -9.70 -0.24 -11.79
N SER A 19 -9.23 -1.48 -11.96
CA SER A 19 -7.94 -1.79 -12.59
C SER A 19 -7.95 -1.45 -14.08
N VAL A 20 -9.00 -1.86 -14.79
CA VAL A 20 -9.20 -1.60 -16.22
C VAL A 20 -9.20 -0.09 -16.52
N GLN A 21 -9.82 0.72 -15.67
CA GLN A 21 -9.86 2.17 -15.85
C GLN A 21 -8.48 2.82 -15.67
N LYS A 22 -7.69 2.40 -14.67
CA LYS A 22 -6.34 2.93 -14.43
C LYS A 22 -5.40 2.62 -15.60
N GLU A 23 -5.48 1.40 -16.12
CA GLU A 23 -4.68 0.96 -17.27
C GLU A 23 -5.08 1.71 -18.54
N ALA A 24 -6.38 1.89 -18.79
CA ALA A 24 -6.87 2.66 -19.93
C ALA A 24 -6.45 4.14 -19.87
N PHE A 25 -6.43 4.75 -18.68
CA PHE A 25 -5.97 6.12 -18.50
C PHE A 25 -4.48 6.26 -18.77
N LEU A 26 -3.66 5.33 -18.27
CA LEU A 26 -2.22 5.31 -18.55
C LEU A 26 -1.94 5.10 -20.05
N ASP A 27 -2.64 4.17 -20.70
CA ASP A 27 -2.53 3.95 -22.15
C ASP A 27 -2.87 5.23 -22.92
N HIS A 28 -3.96 5.92 -22.57
CA HIS A 28 -4.33 7.18 -23.22
C HIS A 28 -3.24 8.24 -23.07
N ILE A 29 -2.71 8.45 -21.86
CA ILE A 29 -1.61 9.39 -21.58
C ILE A 29 -0.38 9.10 -22.44
N GLN A 30 -0.01 7.81 -22.54
CA GLN A 30 1.14 7.37 -23.31
C GLN A 30 0.93 7.61 -24.81
N ARG A 31 -0.27 7.36 -25.35
CA ARG A 31 -0.61 7.59 -26.76
C ARG A 31 -0.59 9.06 -27.16
N VAL A 32 -0.96 9.96 -26.27
CA VAL A 32 -0.90 11.42 -26.52
C VAL A 32 0.47 12.03 -26.17
N HIS A 33 1.46 11.20 -25.82
CA HIS A 33 2.81 11.60 -25.46
C HIS A 33 2.90 12.63 -24.33
N LEU A 34 1.95 12.61 -23.39
CA LEU A 34 1.96 13.52 -22.25
C LEU A 34 2.97 13.01 -21.19
N PRO A 35 3.89 13.86 -20.70
CA PRO A 35 4.81 13.53 -19.60
C PRO A 35 4.11 12.96 -18.37
N TYR A 36 4.55 11.79 -17.91
CA TYR A 36 3.93 11.08 -16.80
C TYR A 36 4.93 10.55 -15.78
N THR A 37 4.45 10.30 -14.57
CA THR A 37 5.12 9.40 -13.60
C THR A 37 4.03 8.59 -12.92
N VAL A 38 4.16 7.26 -12.95
CA VAL A 38 3.29 6.36 -12.19
C VAL A 38 3.94 6.10 -10.85
N ILE A 39 3.19 6.25 -9.76
CA ILE A 39 3.71 6.04 -8.41
C ILE A 39 2.87 4.95 -7.73
N ASP A 40 3.53 3.84 -7.38
CA ASP A 40 2.98 2.79 -6.53
C ASP A 40 3.63 2.87 -5.15
N VAL A 41 2.82 2.87 -4.10
CA VAL A 41 3.26 3.02 -2.70
C VAL A 41 3.01 1.77 -1.83
N GLY A 42 2.65 0.66 -2.45
CA GLY A 42 2.31 -0.57 -1.73
C GLY A 42 1.09 -0.44 -0.84
N TRP A 43 1.09 -1.21 0.25
CA TRP A 43 0.03 -1.22 1.25
C TRP A 43 0.18 -0.11 2.29
N TRP A 44 -0.94 0.39 2.82
CA TRP A 44 -0.90 1.40 3.88
C TRP A 44 -0.98 0.75 5.26
N TYR A 45 -0.17 1.22 6.22
CA TYR A 45 -0.27 0.73 7.60
C TYR A 45 -1.69 0.87 8.17
N GLN A 46 -2.41 1.94 7.81
CA GLN A 46 -3.76 2.24 8.30
C GLN A 46 -4.83 1.22 7.85
N ILE A 47 -4.53 0.30 6.92
CA ILE A 47 -5.45 -0.76 6.47
C ILE A 47 -4.86 -2.18 6.58
N SER A 48 -3.58 -2.31 6.95
CA SER A 48 -2.87 -3.58 6.94
C SER A 48 -2.54 -4.13 8.32
N LEU A 49 -2.72 -3.31 9.37
CA LEU A 49 -2.43 -3.70 10.73
C LEU A 49 -3.54 -4.56 11.35
N PRO A 50 -3.16 -5.46 12.26
CA PRO A 50 -4.12 -6.24 13.03
C PRO A 50 -4.89 -5.38 14.03
N ARG A 51 -6.07 -5.86 14.43
CA ARG A 51 -6.78 -5.29 15.57
C ARG A 51 -6.16 -5.78 16.88
N LEU A 52 -5.83 -4.86 17.78
CA LEU A 52 -5.39 -5.19 19.13
C LEU A 52 -6.59 -5.49 20.04
N PRO A 53 -6.50 -6.45 20.97
CA PRO A 53 -7.52 -6.68 22.00
C PRO A 53 -7.90 -5.42 22.80
N SER A 54 -6.92 -4.58 23.11
CA SER A 54 -7.13 -3.30 23.81
C SER A 54 -7.87 -2.23 22.99
N GLY A 55 -7.96 -2.40 21.67
CA GLY A 55 -8.51 -1.40 20.76
C GLY A 55 -7.69 -0.11 20.66
N ARG A 56 -6.47 -0.05 21.20
CA ARG A 56 -5.65 1.19 21.23
C ARG A 56 -5.27 1.70 19.83
N LEU A 57 -5.27 0.83 18.82
CA LEU A 57 -5.03 1.22 17.42
C LEU A 57 -6.30 1.65 16.69
N ASP A 58 -7.50 1.40 17.24
CA ASP A 58 -8.78 1.57 16.54
C ASP A 58 -9.02 3.02 16.07
N ARG A 59 -8.45 4.02 16.76
CA ARG A 59 -8.54 5.43 16.35
C ARG A 59 -7.71 5.77 15.10
N ASN A 60 -6.64 5.02 14.84
CA ASN A 60 -5.64 5.35 13.83
C ASN A 60 -5.72 4.44 12.59
N LEU A 61 -6.61 3.44 12.61
CA LEU A 61 -6.83 2.51 11.50
C LEU A 61 -8.13 2.87 10.78
N PHE A 62 -8.12 2.79 9.44
CA PHE A 62 -9.32 2.91 8.62
C PHE A 62 -10.05 1.57 8.53
N LEU A 63 -9.28 0.48 8.46
CA LEU A 63 -9.75 -0.89 8.40
C LEU A 63 -8.78 -1.77 9.17
N TYR A 64 -9.32 -2.86 9.74
CA TYR A 64 -8.50 -3.89 10.35
C TYR A 64 -8.20 -4.97 9.33
N ASN A 65 -6.95 -5.43 9.30
CA ASN A 65 -6.66 -6.69 8.65
C ASN A 65 -7.05 -7.83 9.61
N THR A 66 -8.09 -8.58 9.25
CA THR A 66 -8.68 -9.61 10.12
C THR A 66 -8.06 -10.99 9.94
N ALA A 67 -7.30 -11.20 8.87
CA ALA A 67 -6.74 -12.50 8.51
C ALA A 67 -5.41 -12.36 7.78
N ILE A 68 -4.63 -13.44 7.83
CA ILE A 68 -3.37 -13.60 7.13
C ILE A 68 -3.67 -14.30 5.81
N GLY A 69 -3.23 -13.72 4.70
CA GLY A 69 -3.43 -14.33 3.40
C GLY A 69 -2.49 -15.52 3.19
N GLY A 70 -3.04 -16.70 2.90
CA GLY A 70 -2.24 -17.90 2.63
C GLY A 70 -1.46 -18.34 3.86
N ASP A 71 -0.14 -18.51 3.73
CA ASP A 71 0.74 -18.82 4.87
C ASP A 71 1.31 -17.58 5.56
N GLY A 72 1.07 -16.39 4.99
CA GLY A 72 1.56 -15.11 5.51
C GLY A 72 3.06 -14.85 5.36
N ASN A 73 3.80 -15.70 4.64
CA ASN A 73 5.26 -15.62 4.50
C ASN A 73 5.70 -14.88 3.23
N VAL A 74 4.76 -14.46 2.39
CA VAL A 74 5.08 -13.64 1.21
C VAL A 74 5.39 -12.21 1.65
N PRO A 75 6.57 -11.66 1.30
CA PRO A 75 6.90 -10.26 1.60
C PRO A 75 5.93 -9.30 0.93
N SER A 76 5.54 -8.26 1.67
CA SER A 76 4.66 -7.19 1.20
C SER A 76 5.25 -5.84 1.59
N VAL A 77 5.21 -4.90 0.65
CA VAL A 77 5.63 -3.53 0.91
C VAL A 77 4.57 -2.76 1.67
N ARG A 78 5.01 -1.91 2.60
CA ARG A 78 4.14 -1.04 3.38
C ARG A 78 4.70 0.37 3.49
N THR A 79 3.77 1.32 3.54
CA THR A 79 4.03 2.76 3.63
C THR A 79 3.03 3.38 4.60
N ASP A 80 3.45 4.33 5.41
CA ASP A 80 2.50 5.12 6.21
C ASP A 80 1.84 6.17 5.31
N SER A 81 0.53 6.37 5.44
CA SER A 81 -0.18 7.37 4.62
C SER A 81 0.40 8.78 4.76
N ARG A 82 1.02 9.10 5.89
CA ARG A 82 1.68 10.39 6.15
C ARG A 82 2.97 10.59 5.34
N ASP A 83 3.64 9.50 4.94
CA ASP A 83 4.88 9.56 4.17
C ASP A 83 4.63 9.76 2.67
N ILE A 84 3.45 9.39 2.18
CA ILE A 84 3.10 9.42 0.75
C ILE A 84 3.30 10.81 0.15
N GLY A 85 2.87 11.86 0.86
CA GLY A 85 3.03 13.24 0.38
C GLY A 85 4.50 13.63 0.17
N ALA A 86 5.38 13.23 1.10
CA ALA A 86 6.81 13.49 0.99
C ALA A 86 7.46 12.69 -0.15
N TYR A 87 7.05 11.43 -0.35
CA TYR A 87 7.50 10.61 -1.48
C TYR A 87 7.07 11.22 -2.81
N VAL A 88 5.79 11.57 -2.96
CA VAL A 88 5.29 12.22 -4.17
C VAL A 88 6.05 13.52 -4.44
N GLY A 89 6.23 14.38 -3.43
CA GLY A 89 6.95 15.64 -3.59
C GLY A 89 8.38 15.47 -4.13
N ARG A 90 9.11 14.46 -3.64
CA ARG A 90 10.47 14.16 -4.13
C ARG A 90 10.45 13.57 -5.54
N ILE A 91 9.54 12.63 -5.79
CA ILE A 91 9.43 11.92 -7.06
C ILE A 91 9.11 12.89 -8.20
N ILE A 92 8.11 13.76 -8.04
CA ILE A 92 7.66 14.61 -9.17
C ILE A 92 8.70 15.64 -9.62
N THR A 93 9.65 15.98 -8.75
CA THR A 93 10.74 16.92 -9.05
C THR A 93 12.01 16.24 -9.57
N ASP A 94 12.07 14.91 -9.52
CA ASP A 94 13.25 14.15 -9.93
C ASP A 94 13.23 13.89 -11.44
N PRO A 95 14.19 14.40 -12.23
CA PRO A 95 14.22 14.17 -13.67
C PRO A 95 14.34 12.67 -14.03
N ARG A 96 14.85 11.83 -13.12
CA ARG A 96 15.00 10.38 -13.34
C ARG A 96 13.66 9.65 -13.38
N THR A 97 12.57 10.26 -12.88
CA THR A 97 11.25 9.61 -12.79
C THR A 97 10.31 10.02 -13.92
N LEU A 98 10.76 10.88 -14.84
CA LEU A 98 10.02 11.28 -16.01
C LEU A 98 9.76 10.06 -16.92
N ASN A 99 8.48 9.84 -17.24
CA ASN A 99 7.96 8.70 -18.00
C ASN A 99 8.26 7.32 -17.36
N GLN A 100 8.52 7.29 -16.05
CA GLN A 100 8.81 6.07 -15.31
C GLN A 100 7.63 5.59 -14.45
N LYS A 101 7.71 4.32 -14.08
CA LYS A 101 6.90 3.73 -13.00
C LYS A 101 7.80 3.59 -11.77
N VAL A 102 7.46 4.33 -10.71
CA VAL A 102 8.22 4.39 -9.47
C VAL A 102 7.50 3.59 -8.41
N PHE A 103 8.23 2.70 -7.75
CA PHE A 103 7.75 1.95 -6.60
C PHE A 103 8.44 2.47 -5.35
N ALA A 104 7.68 3.07 -4.45
CA ALA A 104 8.17 3.71 -3.24
C ALA A 104 7.58 3.01 -2.01
N TYR A 105 8.43 2.65 -1.04
CA TYR A 105 7.97 2.01 0.18
C TYR A 105 8.88 2.34 1.36
N THR A 106 8.33 2.26 2.57
CA THR A 106 9.08 2.45 3.82
C THR A 106 9.56 1.12 4.38
N ASP A 107 8.78 0.06 4.20
CA ASP A 107 8.97 -1.22 4.88
C ASP A 107 8.68 -2.40 3.95
N LEU A 108 9.48 -3.46 4.04
CA LEU A 108 9.30 -4.71 3.32
C LEU A 108 9.34 -5.84 4.33
N ARG A 109 8.17 -6.38 4.67
CA ARG A 109 8.02 -7.45 5.65
C ARG A 109 6.88 -8.39 5.24
N THR A 110 6.92 -9.62 5.73
CA THR A 110 5.81 -10.56 5.58
C THR A 110 4.62 -10.13 6.44
N GLN A 111 3.47 -10.78 6.30
CA GLN A 111 2.36 -10.53 7.23
C GLN A 111 2.70 -11.08 8.62
N ASN A 112 3.26 -12.28 8.70
CA ASN A 112 3.66 -12.88 9.98
C ASN A 112 4.58 -11.96 10.78
N GLU A 113 5.62 -11.42 10.15
CA GLU A 113 6.55 -10.46 10.79
C GLU A 113 5.86 -9.19 11.25
N LEU A 114 4.87 -8.69 10.51
CA LEU A 114 4.09 -7.52 10.91
C LEU A 114 3.27 -7.81 12.17
N TRP A 115 2.52 -8.92 12.18
CA TRP A 115 1.72 -9.32 13.34
C TRP A 115 2.60 -9.51 14.58
N ASP A 116 3.74 -10.18 14.43
CA ASP A 116 4.70 -10.39 15.53
C ASP A 116 5.28 -9.08 16.05
N THR A 117 5.60 -8.14 15.14
CA THR A 117 6.08 -6.81 15.52
C THR A 117 5.01 -6.06 16.30
N VAL A 118 3.76 -6.09 15.85
CA VAL A 118 2.66 -5.37 16.50
C VAL A 118 2.38 -5.97 17.88
N SER A 119 2.33 -7.29 18.02
CA SER A 119 2.22 -7.98 19.30
C SER A 119 3.34 -7.62 20.27
N LYS A 120 4.59 -7.62 19.78
CA LYS A 120 5.75 -7.28 20.60
C LYS A 120 5.72 -5.82 21.09
N LEU A 121 5.34 -4.89 20.22
CA LEU A 121 5.29 -3.46 20.56
C LEU A 121 4.09 -3.10 21.44
N SER A 122 2.96 -3.80 21.28
CA SER A 122 1.79 -3.60 22.12
C SER A 122 1.91 -4.27 23.48
N GLY A 123 2.70 -5.34 23.59
CA GLY A 123 2.70 -6.25 24.74
C GLY A 123 1.46 -7.15 24.78
N GLU A 124 0.71 -7.24 23.66
CA GLU A 124 -0.53 -7.99 23.56
C GLU A 124 -0.38 -9.18 22.61
N THR A 125 -0.87 -10.34 23.03
CA THR A 125 -0.97 -11.51 22.16
C THR A 125 -2.10 -11.31 21.17
N ILE A 126 -1.80 -11.41 19.89
CA ILE A 126 -2.80 -11.30 18.84
C ILE A 126 -2.95 -12.67 18.17
N GLU A 127 -4.19 -13.16 18.07
CA GLU A 127 -4.50 -14.40 17.39
C GLU A 127 -4.31 -14.24 15.87
N LYS A 128 -3.44 -15.06 15.28
CA LYS A 128 -3.24 -15.13 13.82
C LYS A 128 -4.30 -16.06 13.22
N LYS A 129 -5.14 -15.53 12.36
CA LYS A 129 -6.12 -16.29 11.57
C LYS A 129 -5.61 -16.40 10.14
N TYR A 130 -5.54 -17.61 9.59
CA TYR A 130 -5.09 -17.89 8.22
C TYR A 130 -6.28 -18.21 7.31
#